data_AF-A0A2P4S928-F1
#
_entry.id   AF-A0A2P4S928-F1
#
_cell.length_a   1.000
_cell.length_b   1.000
_cell.length_c   1.000
_cell.angle_alpha   90.00
_cell.angle_beta   90.00
_cell.angle_gamma   90.00
#
_symmetry.space_group_name_H-M   'P 1'
#
loop_
_entity.id
_entity.type
_entity.pdbx_description
1 polymer ?
#
loop_
_entity_poly.entity_id
_entity_poly.type
_entity_poly.pdbx_seq_one_letter_code
_entity_poly.pdbx_strand_id
1 'polypeptide(L)'
;MMASENADATGISILCSVCQQAIYPHHLYNHKKTHEALTSLGYNSSQTRVDNETLLAQRQKLISKVTKLPKNSERHRQKINDSFEFLTDGHASTSYCDLDNTNSVNTLKNVKNSSIKALSICQDKNSMWQRDMEDRFFVVDNYGSRSDTCFLGLIDGHHGTTAAETVAAELPVLFLDQLAQTDPSYRMTKEEQQILDSFATVITEDYREKERIFSDRQKNKTRKTNTYEWIHKAYAKAFWRMDRLLQLGRNEVSRVRWSGCSAVTCLMERLPSENMDDTEERKHLENSMQSSLTRTTEDVAGLLHIANIGTYTSHWIHFRLKFI
;
A
#
# COMPACT_ATOMS: atom_id res chain seq x y z
N MET A 1 38.25 -4.23 -11.40
CA MET A 1 38.26 -2.93 -12.11
C MET A 1 37.69 -3.15 -13.49
N MET A 2 36.42 -2.76 -13.68
CA MET A 2 35.77 -2.38 -14.94
C MET A 2 34.52 -1.66 -14.45
N ALA A 3 34.55 -0.34 -14.53
CA ALA A 3 33.43 0.52 -14.19
C ALA A 3 32.32 0.28 -15.22
N SER A 4 31.11 -0.02 -14.78
CA SER A 4 29.93 0.26 -15.59
C SER A 4 29.63 1.74 -15.38
N GLU A 5 30.25 2.55 -16.22
CA GLU A 5 29.83 3.92 -16.45
C GLU A 5 28.46 3.90 -17.17
N ASN A 6 27.60 4.81 -16.72
CA ASN A 6 26.45 5.37 -17.44
C ASN A 6 25.21 4.46 -17.57
N ALA A 7 24.50 4.27 -16.45
CA ALA A 7 23.05 4.08 -16.46
C ALA A 7 22.40 5.21 -15.65
N ASP A 8 21.79 6.15 -16.38
CA ASP A 8 20.77 7.13 -15.96
C ASP A 8 20.94 7.84 -14.60
N ALA A 9 21.49 9.05 -14.66
CA ALA A 9 21.37 10.07 -13.60
C ALA A 9 19.94 10.64 -13.45
N THR A 10 18.91 9.93 -13.93
CA THR A 10 17.50 10.37 -14.04
C THR A 10 16.52 9.52 -13.22
N GLY A 11 16.98 8.47 -12.55
CA GLY A 11 16.13 7.59 -11.74
C GLY A 11 15.80 8.16 -10.35
N ILE A 12 14.53 8.11 -9.94
CA ILE A 12 14.14 8.38 -8.54
C ILE A 12 14.70 7.26 -7.66
N SER A 13 15.56 7.60 -6.71
CA SER A 13 16.07 6.68 -5.70
C SER A 13 15.26 6.79 -4.40
N ILE A 14 15.16 5.69 -3.66
CA ILE A 14 14.45 5.57 -2.39
C ILE A 14 15.47 5.26 -1.30
N LEU A 15 15.39 5.94 -0.17
CA LEU A 15 16.26 5.64 0.97
C LEU A 15 15.78 4.36 1.68
N CYS A 16 16.72 3.46 1.96
CA CYS A 16 16.44 2.30 2.81
C CYS A 16 16.15 2.75 4.24
N SER A 17 15.02 2.31 4.81
CA SER A 17 14.72 2.57 6.22
C SER A 17 15.73 1.95 7.20
N VAL A 18 16.46 0.92 6.77
CA VAL A 18 17.38 0.15 7.61
C VAL A 18 18.81 0.69 7.58
N CYS A 19 19.36 0.94 6.38
CA CYS A 19 20.75 1.38 6.22
C CYS A 19 20.91 2.80 5.65
N GLN A 20 19.80 3.49 5.35
CA GLN A 20 19.77 4.86 4.80
C GLN A 20 20.49 5.02 3.45
N GLN A 21 20.82 3.93 2.76
CA GLN A 21 21.38 3.98 1.41
C GLN A 21 20.29 4.31 0.39
N ALA A 22 20.62 5.17 -0.58
CA ALA A 22 19.77 5.44 -1.73
C ALA A 22 19.78 4.24 -2.70
N ILE A 23 18.61 3.69 -2.98
CA ILE A 23 18.42 2.47 -3.76
C ILE A 23 17.38 2.73 -4.84
N TYR A 24 17.67 2.30 -6.06
CA TYR A 24 16.68 2.34 -7.12
C TYR A 24 15.55 1.33 -6.88
N PRO A 25 14.28 1.66 -7.20
CA PRO A 25 13.13 0.79 -6.91
C PRO A 25 13.30 -0.67 -7.36
N HIS A 26 13.92 -0.91 -8.52
CA HIS A 26 14.15 -2.26 -9.06
C HIS A 26 15.14 -3.11 -8.23
N HIS A 27 16.00 -2.48 -7.42
CA HIS A 27 16.90 -3.16 -6.50
C HIS A 27 16.38 -3.20 -5.05
N LEU A 28 15.30 -2.49 -4.74
CA LEU A 28 14.81 -2.33 -3.37
C LEU A 28 14.37 -3.66 -2.74
N TYR A 29 13.72 -4.54 -3.51
CA TYR A 29 13.29 -5.85 -3.02
C TYR A 29 14.50 -6.70 -2.59
N ASN A 30 15.47 -6.90 -3.49
CA ASN A 30 16.68 -7.68 -3.20
C ASN A 30 17.47 -7.05 -2.05
N HIS A 31 17.59 -5.72 -2.03
CA HIS A 31 18.25 -5.01 -0.95
C HIS A 31 17.58 -5.25 0.42
N LYS A 32 16.24 -5.18 0.49
CA LYS A 32 15.50 -5.50 1.73
C LYS A 32 15.65 -6.97 2.12
N LYS A 33 15.63 -7.89 1.14
CA LYS A 33 15.87 -9.31 1.37
C LYS A 33 17.25 -9.59 1.95
N THR A 34 18.28 -8.85 1.53
CA THR A 34 19.62 -8.91 2.14
C THR A 34 19.58 -8.56 3.62
N HIS A 35 18.86 -7.50 4.00
CA HIS A 35 18.69 -7.13 5.42
C HIS A 35 17.96 -8.21 6.21
N GLU A 36 16.89 -8.78 5.66
CA GLU A 36 16.14 -9.88 6.28
C GLU A 36 17.02 -11.13 6.48
N ALA A 37 17.83 -11.48 5.49
CA ALA A 37 18.73 -12.62 5.51
C ALA A 37 19.85 -12.43 6.56
N LEU A 38 20.50 -11.26 6.57
CA LEU A 38 21.51 -10.91 7.58
C LEU A 38 20.94 -10.96 9.00
N THR A 39 19.75 -10.39 9.20
CA THR A 39 19.04 -10.43 10.48
C THR A 39 18.73 -11.86 10.90
N SER A 40 18.35 -12.73 9.95
CA SER A 40 18.05 -14.14 10.20
C SER A 40 19.29 -14.95 10.60
N LEU A 41 20.48 -14.53 10.16
CA LEU A 41 21.77 -15.06 10.61
C LEU A 41 22.31 -14.38 11.89
N GLY A 42 21.56 -13.44 12.47
CA GLY A 42 21.91 -12.76 13.72
C GLY A 42 22.92 -11.63 13.56
N TYR A 43 23.08 -11.08 12.35
CA TYR A 43 23.86 -9.87 12.10
C TYR A 43 22.98 -8.62 12.22
N ASN A 44 23.62 -7.50 12.56
CA ASN A 44 22.97 -6.20 12.45
C ASN A 44 22.91 -5.81 10.97
N SER A 45 21.70 -5.51 10.50
CA SER A 45 21.44 -5.11 9.11
C SER A 45 22.15 -3.83 8.66
N SER A 46 22.77 -3.08 9.59
CA SER A 46 23.55 -1.88 9.31
C SER A 46 25.04 -2.14 9.01
N GLN A 47 25.52 -3.39 9.06
CA GLN A 47 26.95 -3.71 8.89
C GLN A 47 27.25 -4.47 7.60
N THR A 48 28.10 -3.80 6.79
CA THR A 48 29.18 -4.26 5.91
C THR A 48 29.17 -5.71 5.39
N ARG A 49 29.45 -5.86 4.08
CA ARG A 49 29.70 -7.13 3.37
C ARG A 49 30.43 -8.14 4.27
N VAL A 50 29.73 -9.22 4.60
CA VAL A 50 30.24 -10.36 5.35
C VAL A 50 30.82 -11.36 4.34
N ASP A 51 31.99 -11.89 4.60
CA ASP A 51 32.61 -12.89 3.71
C ASP A 51 31.88 -14.25 3.79
N ASN A 52 32.01 -15.06 2.75
CA ASN A 52 31.30 -16.34 2.65
C ASN A 52 31.74 -17.35 3.73
N GLU A 53 32.99 -17.28 4.20
CA GLU A 53 33.49 -18.21 5.22
C GLU A 53 32.87 -17.92 6.59
N THR A 54 32.76 -16.64 6.96
CA THR A 54 32.11 -16.21 8.20
C THR A 54 30.60 -16.46 8.16
N LEU A 55 29.94 -16.26 7.02
CA LEU A 55 28.54 -16.64 6.82
C LEU A 55 28.33 -18.16 7.03
N LEU A 56 29.23 -18.99 6.48
CA LEU A 56 29.15 -20.45 6.61
C LEU A 56 29.35 -20.90 8.07
N ALA A 57 30.35 -20.33 8.75
CA ALA A 57 30.61 -20.61 10.16
C ALA A 57 29.42 -20.22 11.05
N GLN A 58 28.80 -19.06 10.77
CA GLN A 58 27.61 -18.60 11.50
C GLN A 58 26.39 -19.49 11.23
N ARG A 59 26.16 -19.90 9.98
CA ARG A 59 25.12 -20.87 9.63
C ARG A 59 25.28 -22.17 10.42
N GLN A 60 26.47 -22.76 10.42
CA GLN A 60 26.75 -24.00 11.15
C GLN A 60 26.48 -23.83 12.65
N LYS A 61 26.92 -22.72 13.24
CA LYS A 61 26.67 -22.38 14.64
C LYS A 61 25.17 -22.30 14.96
N LEU A 62 24.37 -21.64 14.12
CA LEU A 62 22.92 -21.52 14.35
C LEU A 62 22.19 -22.86 14.18
N ILE A 63 22.52 -23.63 13.15
CA ILE A 63 21.94 -24.97 12.94
C ILE A 63 22.26 -25.88 14.12
N SER A 64 23.48 -25.82 14.67
CA SER A 64 23.87 -26.62 15.85
C SER A 64 23.02 -26.31 17.09
N LYS A 65 22.55 -25.06 17.24
CA LYS A 65 21.63 -24.65 18.32
C LYS A 65 20.22 -25.13 18.07
N VAL A 66 19.74 -24.99 16.83
CA VAL A 66 18.38 -25.37 16.44
C VAL A 66 18.16 -26.89 16.50
N THR A 67 19.20 -27.68 16.24
CA THR A 67 19.16 -29.15 16.32
C THR A 67 18.98 -29.67 17.76
N LYS A 68 19.22 -28.82 18.77
CA LYS A 68 19.03 -29.14 20.20
C LYS A 68 17.59 -28.86 20.69
N LEU A 69 16.70 -28.35 19.84
CA LEU A 69 15.32 -28.00 20.17
C LEU A 69 14.31 -29.09 19.70
N PRO A 70 13.17 -29.28 20.39
CA PRO A 70 12.17 -30.30 20.01
C PRO A 70 11.37 -29.91 18.75
N LYS A 71 10.65 -30.90 18.18
CA LYS A 71 9.80 -31.05 16.95
C LYS A 71 9.44 -29.86 16.00
N ASN A 72 9.73 -28.60 16.31
CA ASN A 72 9.47 -27.41 15.48
C ASN A 72 10.76 -26.74 14.92
N SER A 73 11.87 -27.48 14.86
CA SER A 73 13.18 -26.99 14.42
C SER A 73 13.33 -26.87 12.91
N GLU A 74 12.51 -27.56 12.12
CA GLU A 74 12.66 -27.66 10.66
C GLU A 74 12.43 -26.32 9.95
N ARG A 75 11.35 -25.61 10.27
CA ARG A 75 11.09 -24.27 9.71
C ARG A 75 12.20 -23.27 10.04
N HIS A 76 12.78 -23.37 11.24
CA HIS A 76 13.91 -22.53 11.65
C HIS A 76 15.18 -22.87 10.89
N ARG A 77 15.46 -24.16 10.66
CA ARG A 77 16.58 -24.63 9.84
C ARG A 77 16.43 -24.18 8.39
N GLN A 78 15.24 -24.33 7.81
CA GLN A 78 14.96 -23.91 6.45
C GLN A 78 15.22 -22.42 6.28
N LYS A 79 14.67 -21.58 7.18
CA LYS A 79 14.90 -20.14 7.15
C LYS A 79 16.39 -19.76 7.21
N ILE A 80 17.19 -20.45 8.02
CA ILE A 80 18.65 -20.22 8.12
C ILE A 80 19.35 -20.61 6.80
N ASN A 81 18.97 -21.75 6.20
CA ASN A 81 19.52 -22.19 4.92
C ASN A 81 19.18 -21.21 3.80
N ASP A 82 17.90 -20.88 3.63
CA ASP A 82 17.44 -19.96 2.59
C ASP A 82 18.13 -18.58 2.71
N SER A 83 18.35 -18.10 3.94
CA SER A 83 19.04 -16.83 4.19
C SER A 83 20.53 -16.91 3.82
N PHE A 84 21.19 -18.02 4.09
CA PHE A 84 22.58 -18.22 3.72
C PHE A 84 22.72 -18.34 2.20
N GLU A 85 21.91 -19.17 1.55
CA GLU A 85 21.88 -19.35 0.11
C GLU A 85 21.66 -18.01 -0.59
N PHE A 86 20.66 -17.22 -0.16
CA PHE A 86 20.38 -15.89 -0.70
C PHE A 86 21.58 -14.92 -0.62
N LEU A 87 22.38 -15.00 0.45
CA LEU A 87 23.55 -14.14 0.64
C LEU A 87 24.78 -14.62 -0.16
N THR A 88 24.91 -15.94 -0.38
CA THR A 88 26.06 -16.53 -1.07
C THR A 88 25.89 -16.67 -2.57
N ASP A 89 24.66 -16.81 -3.06
CA ASP A 89 24.37 -16.96 -4.49
C ASP A 89 24.67 -15.70 -5.30
N GLY A 90 25.13 -14.63 -4.64
CA GLY A 90 25.68 -13.45 -5.29
C GLY A 90 24.75 -12.96 -6.38
N HIS A 91 23.47 -12.77 -6.05
CA HIS A 91 22.43 -12.48 -7.02
C HIS A 91 22.86 -11.33 -7.93
N ALA A 92 23.38 -11.70 -9.11
CA ALA A 92 23.14 -10.96 -10.33
C ALA A 92 21.64 -10.73 -10.33
N SER A 93 21.26 -9.46 -10.37
CA SER A 93 19.90 -8.97 -10.32
C SER A 93 18.99 -9.75 -11.27
N THR A 94 18.44 -10.89 -10.84
CA THR A 94 17.20 -11.42 -11.36
C THR A 94 16.14 -10.54 -10.72
N SER A 95 16.05 -9.30 -11.23
CA SER A 95 14.87 -8.48 -11.01
C SER A 95 13.73 -9.34 -11.52
N TYR A 96 12.86 -9.75 -10.60
CA TYR A 96 11.61 -10.44 -10.96
C TYR A 96 10.77 -9.59 -11.95
N CYS A 97 11.10 -8.31 -12.07
CA CYS A 97 10.81 -7.49 -13.24
C CYS A 97 11.92 -7.68 -14.29
N ASP A 98 11.87 -8.75 -15.07
CA ASP A 98 12.52 -8.73 -16.39
C ASP A 98 11.86 -7.58 -17.15
N LEU A 99 12.55 -6.44 -17.26
CA LEU A 99 12.12 -5.34 -18.10
C LEU A 99 11.98 -5.77 -19.57
N ASP A 100 12.60 -6.90 -19.94
CA ASP A 100 12.51 -7.52 -21.25
C ASP A 100 11.26 -8.37 -21.46
N ASN A 101 10.39 -8.55 -20.45
CA ASN A 101 9.06 -9.09 -20.68
C ASN A 101 8.18 -8.01 -21.34
N THR A 102 8.31 -7.95 -22.67
CA THR A 102 7.60 -7.09 -23.64
C THR A 102 6.06 -7.13 -23.55
N ASN A 103 5.50 -7.95 -22.67
CA ASN A 103 4.06 -8.05 -22.40
C ASN A 103 3.58 -7.24 -21.17
N SER A 104 4.49 -6.67 -20.37
CA SER A 104 4.11 -5.84 -19.22
C SER A 104 3.65 -4.45 -19.68
N VAL A 105 2.41 -4.08 -19.37
CA VAL A 105 1.89 -2.75 -19.72
C VAL A 105 2.29 -1.78 -18.62
N ASN A 106 3.33 -0.99 -18.89
CA ASN A 106 3.77 0.09 -18.02
C ASN A 106 3.04 1.38 -18.42
N THR A 107 2.11 1.84 -17.57
CA THR A 107 1.42 3.13 -17.77
C THR A 107 2.00 4.16 -16.84
N LEU A 108 2.68 5.17 -17.39
CA LEU A 108 3.04 6.38 -16.66
C LEU A 108 1.80 7.28 -16.55
N LYS A 109 1.47 7.71 -15.34
CA LYS A 109 0.36 8.63 -15.08
C LYS A 109 0.90 9.96 -14.57
N ASN A 110 0.59 11.03 -15.29
CA ASN A 110 0.82 12.38 -14.81
C ASN A 110 -0.34 12.76 -13.87
N VAL A 111 -0.02 13.10 -12.64
CA VAL A 111 -0.95 13.62 -11.63
C VAL A 111 -0.53 15.06 -11.29
N LYS A 112 -1.51 15.93 -11.03
CA LYS A 112 -1.23 17.34 -10.71
C LYS A 112 -0.80 17.53 -9.26
N ASN A 113 -1.13 16.57 -8.39
CA ASN A 113 -0.75 16.62 -6.98
C ASN A 113 0.78 16.76 -6.83
N SER A 114 1.22 17.90 -6.27
CA SER A 114 2.64 18.25 -6.14
C SER A 114 3.45 17.32 -5.23
N SER A 115 2.79 16.58 -4.33
CA SER A 115 3.46 15.64 -3.43
C SER A 115 3.76 14.29 -4.10
N ILE A 116 3.17 14.02 -5.27
CA ILE A 116 3.46 12.82 -6.06
C ILE A 116 4.47 13.18 -7.14
N LYS A 117 5.74 12.82 -6.91
CA LYS A 117 6.84 13.08 -7.85
C LYS A 117 6.78 12.22 -9.11
N ALA A 118 6.27 10.99 -8.98
CA ALA A 118 6.05 10.07 -10.09
C ALA A 118 4.99 9.02 -9.72
N LEU A 119 4.22 8.60 -10.72
CA LEU A 119 3.26 7.51 -10.59
C LEU A 119 3.33 6.62 -11.83
N SER A 120 3.69 5.36 -11.63
CA SER A 120 3.68 4.33 -12.67
C SER A 120 2.85 3.13 -12.22
N ILE A 121 2.24 2.46 -13.19
CA ILE A 121 1.43 1.27 -12.97
C ILE A 121 1.97 0.20 -13.89
N CYS A 122 2.31 -0.95 -13.31
CA CYS A 122 2.77 -2.12 -14.03
C CYS A 122 1.74 -3.22 -13.85
N GLN A 123 1.34 -3.83 -14.96
CA GLN A 123 0.43 -4.96 -14.98
C GLN A 123 1.04 -6.07 -15.83
N ASP A 124 1.00 -7.29 -15.31
CA ASP A 124 1.33 -8.50 -16.05
C ASP A 124 0.13 -9.43 -16.03
N LYS A 125 -0.45 -9.66 -17.21
CA LYS A 125 -1.59 -10.55 -17.39
C LYS A 125 -1.22 -12.02 -17.20
N ASN A 126 0.06 -12.36 -17.38
CA ASN A 126 0.53 -13.73 -17.41
C ASN A 126 -0.35 -14.62 -18.30
N SER A 127 -0.36 -14.32 -19.60
CA SER A 127 -1.25 -14.91 -20.61
C SER A 127 -1.17 -16.44 -20.73
N MET A 128 -0.11 -17.06 -20.19
CA MET A 128 0.00 -18.52 -20.08
C MET A 128 -1.03 -19.13 -19.12
N TRP A 129 -1.44 -18.39 -18.08
CA TRP A 129 -2.30 -18.90 -16.99
C TRP A 129 -3.64 -18.20 -16.89
N GLN A 130 -3.74 -16.93 -17.32
CA GLN A 130 -4.98 -16.15 -17.28
C GLN A 130 -5.41 -15.67 -18.67
N ARG A 131 -6.66 -15.97 -19.03
CA ARG A 131 -7.26 -15.52 -20.29
C ARG A 131 -7.53 -14.02 -20.30
N ASP A 132 -7.94 -13.45 -19.17
CA ASP A 132 -8.33 -12.05 -19.01
C ASP A 132 -7.57 -11.43 -17.82
N MET A 133 -7.24 -10.14 -17.91
CA MET A 133 -6.67 -9.42 -16.76
C MET A 133 -7.79 -9.11 -15.78
N GLU A 134 -7.84 -9.86 -14.67
CA GLU A 134 -8.85 -9.67 -13.63
C GLU A 134 -8.53 -8.47 -12.73
N ASP A 135 -7.25 -8.11 -12.62
CA ASP A 135 -6.82 -6.95 -11.86
C ASP A 135 -7.28 -5.64 -12.50
N ARG A 136 -7.75 -4.74 -11.64
CA ARG A 136 -8.14 -3.37 -12.00
C ARG A 136 -7.39 -2.38 -11.13
N PHE A 137 -7.29 -1.16 -11.63
CA PHE A 137 -6.78 -0.04 -10.86
C PHE A 137 -7.56 1.22 -11.21
N PHE A 138 -7.48 2.21 -10.34
CA PHE A 138 -7.92 3.57 -10.65
C PHE A 138 -6.95 4.59 -10.07
N VAL A 139 -6.92 5.76 -10.70
CA VAL A 139 -6.22 6.94 -10.22
C VAL A 139 -7.16 8.12 -10.46
N VAL A 140 -7.60 8.74 -9.37
CA VAL A 140 -8.46 9.93 -9.39
C VAL A 140 -7.66 11.09 -8.83
N ASP A 141 -7.12 11.89 -9.74
CA ASP A 141 -6.41 13.11 -9.40
C ASP A 141 -7.39 14.25 -9.08
N ASN A 142 -6.99 15.18 -8.21
CA ASN A 142 -7.86 16.25 -7.68
C ASN A 142 -9.13 15.71 -7.02
N TYR A 143 -9.01 14.63 -6.24
CA TYR A 143 -10.14 13.89 -5.70
C TYR A 143 -11.07 14.77 -4.86
N GLY A 144 -12.38 14.72 -5.10
CA GLY A 144 -13.33 15.62 -4.44
C GLY A 144 -13.12 17.10 -4.76
N SER A 145 -12.65 17.42 -5.97
CA SER A 145 -12.32 18.78 -6.42
C SER A 145 -11.19 19.45 -5.63
N ARG A 146 -10.33 18.66 -4.98
CA ARG A 146 -9.21 19.12 -4.16
C ARG A 146 -7.88 18.81 -4.82
N SER A 147 -7.21 19.84 -5.35
CA SER A 147 -5.95 19.68 -6.10
C SER A 147 -4.77 19.18 -5.27
N ASP A 148 -4.89 19.28 -3.95
CA ASP A 148 -3.96 18.76 -2.96
C ASP A 148 -4.18 17.28 -2.64
N THR A 149 -5.13 16.62 -3.31
CA THR A 149 -5.47 15.21 -3.05
C THR A 149 -5.40 14.33 -4.29
N CYS A 150 -5.12 13.05 -4.09
CA CYS A 150 -5.14 12.03 -5.13
C CYS A 150 -5.61 10.71 -4.51
N PHE A 151 -6.56 10.04 -5.15
CA PHE A 151 -7.09 8.76 -4.68
C PHE A 151 -6.75 7.64 -5.66
N LEU A 152 -6.11 6.59 -5.16
CA LEU A 152 -5.63 5.47 -5.95
C LEU A 152 -6.21 4.17 -5.41
N GLY A 153 -6.37 3.19 -6.29
CA GLY A 153 -6.76 1.84 -5.90
C GLY A 153 -6.14 0.80 -6.79
N LEU A 154 -5.72 -0.30 -6.18
CA LEU A 154 -5.33 -1.55 -6.83
C LEU A 154 -6.31 -2.63 -6.39
N ILE A 155 -6.87 -3.34 -7.35
CA ILE A 155 -7.92 -4.32 -7.16
C ILE A 155 -7.46 -5.62 -7.81
N ASP A 156 -7.34 -6.67 -7.01
CA ASP A 156 -7.03 -8.04 -7.43
C ASP A 156 -8.34 -8.79 -7.61
N GLY A 157 -8.71 -9.05 -8.87
CA GLY A 157 -9.94 -9.73 -9.23
C GLY A 157 -9.76 -11.24 -9.34
N HIS A 158 -10.80 -12.01 -9.02
CA HIS A 158 -10.80 -13.46 -9.23
C HIS A 158 -12.19 -13.97 -9.64
N HIS A 159 -12.20 -15.05 -10.43
CA HIS A 159 -13.41 -15.67 -10.97
C HIS A 159 -14.23 -14.73 -11.86
N GLY A 160 -13.56 -13.82 -12.57
CA GLY A 160 -14.12 -12.83 -13.48
C GLY A 160 -13.68 -11.40 -13.15
N THR A 161 -13.76 -10.52 -14.15
CA THR A 161 -13.37 -9.11 -14.03
C THR A 161 -14.44 -8.23 -13.38
N THR A 162 -15.67 -8.72 -13.25
CA THR A 162 -16.86 -7.90 -12.98
C THR A 162 -16.83 -7.24 -11.60
N ALA A 163 -16.50 -7.99 -10.53
CA ALA A 163 -16.37 -7.41 -9.19
C ALA A 163 -15.30 -6.32 -9.15
N ALA A 164 -14.12 -6.60 -9.74
CA ALA A 164 -13.02 -5.65 -9.78
C ALA A 164 -13.34 -4.38 -10.59
N GLU A 165 -14.03 -4.52 -11.73
CA GLU A 165 -14.53 -3.40 -12.54
C GLU A 165 -15.53 -2.54 -11.76
N THR A 166 -16.44 -3.19 -11.06
CA THR A 166 -17.47 -2.49 -10.26
C THR A 166 -16.82 -1.73 -9.12
N VAL A 167 -15.88 -2.34 -8.37
CA VAL A 167 -15.13 -1.66 -7.32
C VAL A 167 -14.34 -0.48 -7.88
N ALA A 168 -13.64 -0.66 -9.01
CA ALA A 168 -12.85 0.40 -9.60
C ALA A 168 -13.67 1.62 -10.03
N ALA A 169 -14.91 1.40 -10.47
CA ALA A 169 -15.82 2.47 -10.91
C ALA A 169 -16.60 3.13 -9.76
N GLU A 170 -17.08 2.35 -8.79
CA GLU A 170 -18.08 2.80 -7.81
C GLU A 170 -17.48 3.17 -6.45
N LEU A 171 -16.40 2.50 -6.02
CA LEU A 171 -15.77 2.76 -4.73
C LEU A 171 -15.27 4.22 -4.58
N PRO A 172 -14.65 4.86 -5.59
CA PRO A 172 -14.27 6.26 -5.48
C PRO A 172 -15.45 7.20 -5.19
N VAL A 173 -16.62 6.92 -5.76
CA VAL A 173 -17.81 7.75 -5.54
C VAL A 173 -18.39 7.53 -4.14
N LEU A 174 -18.46 6.27 -3.70
CA LEU A 174 -18.94 5.91 -2.36
C LEU A 174 -18.04 6.50 -1.26
N PHE A 175 -16.73 6.44 -1.45
CA PHE A 175 -15.79 7.00 -0.49
C PHE A 175 -15.88 8.53 -0.44
N LEU A 176 -16.06 9.18 -1.59
CA LEU A 176 -16.18 10.63 -1.66
C LEU A 176 -17.42 11.13 -0.93
N ASP A 177 -18.56 10.43 -1.06
CA ASP A 177 -19.79 10.71 -0.29
C ASP A 177 -19.52 10.71 1.21
N GLN A 178 -18.77 9.70 1.70
CA GLN A 178 -18.47 9.58 3.12
C GLN A 178 -17.53 10.67 3.63
N LEU A 179 -16.55 11.07 2.81
CA LEU A 179 -15.67 12.19 3.12
C LEU A 179 -16.44 13.51 3.14
N ALA A 180 -17.23 13.81 2.11
CA ALA A 180 -17.99 15.06 1.96
C ALA A 180 -19.02 15.28 3.08
N GLN A 181 -19.57 14.20 3.66
CA GLN A 181 -20.45 14.29 4.82
C GLN A 181 -19.76 14.78 6.10
N THR A 182 -18.44 14.56 6.22
CA THR A 182 -17.67 14.93 7.42
C THR A 182 -16.82 16.17 7.19
N ASP A 183 -16.23 16.30 6.01
CA ASP A 183 -15.42 17.43 5.57
C ASP A 183 -16.01 18.04 4.29
N PRO A 184 -16.68 19.21 4.38
CA PRO A 184 -17.29 19.90 3.24
C PRO A 184 -16.29 20.41 2.19
N SER A 185 -14.98 20.33 2.44
CA SER A 185 -13.96 20.66 1.45
C SER A 185 -13.96 19.68 0.27
N TYR A 186 -14.39 18.43 0.49
CA TYR A 186 -14.62 17.45 -0.55
C TYR A 186 -15.95 17.73 -1.26
N ARG A 187 -15.88 18.02 -2.55
CA ARG A 187 -17.04 18.32 -3.39
C ARG A 187 -17.24 17.25 -4.45
N MET A 188 -18.49 16.85 -4.60
CA MET A 188 -18.93 15.93 -5.64
C MET A 188 -19.40 16.69 -6.89
N THR A 189 -19.18 16.12 -8.06
CA THR A 189 -19.78 16.60 -9.30
C THR A 189 -21.23 16.12 -9.42
N LYS A 190 -21.98 16.69 -10.38
CA LYS A 190 -23.36 16.26 -10.65
C LYS A 190 -23.42 14.81 -11.15
N GLU A 191 -22.43 14.40 -11.92
CA GLU A 191 -22.32 13.04 -12.48
C GLU A 191 -22.06 12.03 -11.36
N GLU A 192 -21.15 12.35 -10.42
CA GLU A 192 -20.89 11.51 -9.24
C GLU A 192 -22.15 11.41 -8.35
N GLN A 193 -22.89 12.50 -8.20
CA GLN A 193 -24.16 12.48 -7.47
C GLN A 193 -25.22 11.59 -8.16
N GLN A 194 -25.30 11.60 -9.49
CA GLN A 194 -26.21 10.70 -10.23
C GLN A 194 -25.84 9.22 -10.04
N ILE A 195 -24.55 8.90 -9.96
CA ILE A 195 -24.07 7.55 -9.63
C ILE A 195 -24.51 7.16 -8.21
N LEU A 196 -24.42 8.09 -7.25
CA LEU A 196 -24.92 7.87 -5.89
C LEU A 196 -26.42 7.64 -5.83
N ASP A 197 -27.18 8.48 -6.52
CA ASP A 197 -28.65 8.43 -6.51
C ASP A 197 -29.15 7.12 -7.08
N SER A 198 -28.45 6.58 -8.09
CA SER A 198 -28.75 5.27 -8.62
C SER A 198 -28.42 4.12 -7.65
N PHE A 199 -27.71 4.35 -6.52
CA PHE A 199 -27.52 3.34 -5.47
C PHE A 199 -28.72 3.22 -4.53
N ALA A 200 -29.69 4.15 -4.60
CA ALA A 200 -30.82 4.19 -3.66
C ALA A 200 -31.66 2.90 -3.64
N THR A 201 -31.63 2.12 -4.73
CA THR A 201 -32.30 0.81 -4.82
C THR A 201 -31.63 -0.26 -3.95
N VAL A 202 -30.33 -0.13 -3.66
CA VAL A 202 -29.53 -1.10 -2.91
C VAL A 202 -29.16 -0.60 -1.52
N ILE A 203 -28.86 0.70 -1.40
CA ILE A 203 -28.55 1.40 -0.16
C ILE A 203 -29.81 2.12 0.33
N THR A 204 -30.71 1.32 0.90
CA THR A 204 -32.00 1.76 1.45
C THR A 204 -31.82 2.56 2.74
N GLU A 205 -32.85 3.32 3.12
CA GLU A 205 -32.79 4.17 4.31
C GLU A 205 -32.57 3.36 5.61
N ASP A 206 -33.14 2.16 5.71
CA ASP A 206 -32.91 1.28 6.85
C ASP A 206 -31.45 0.81 6.94
N TYR A 207 -30.77 0.67 5.80
CA TYR A 207 -29.36 0.35 5.74
C TYR A 207 -28.50 1.53 6.21
N ARG A 208 -28.84 2.75 5.78
CA ARG A 208 -28.18 3.99 6.24
C ARG A 208 -28.35 4.20 7.74
N GLU A 209 -29.48 3.81 8.32
CA GLU A 209 -29.70 3.87 9.77
C GLU A 209 -28.82 2.85 10.52
N LYS A 210 -28.73 1.61 10.04
CA LYS A 210 -27.81 0.59 10.59
C LYS A 210 -26.35 1.06 10.53
N GLU A 211 -25.98 1.71 9.43
CA GLU A 211 -24.66 2.30 9.22
C GLU A 211 -24.33 3.41 10.24
N ARG A 212 -25.30 4.30 10.51
CA ARG A 212 -25.18 5.35 11.54
C ARG A 212 -24.97 4.75 12.94
N ILE A 213 -25.80 3.79 13.32
CA ILE A 213 -25.73 3.14 14.64
C ILE A 213 -24.37 2.45 14.87
N PHE A 214 -23.85 1.76 13.86
CA PHE A 214 -22.53 1.12 13.92
C PHE A 214 -21.41 2.14 14.17
N SER A 215 -21.47 3.26 13.46
CA SER A 215 -20.44 4.31 13.52
C SER A 215 -20.42 5.05 14.87
N ASP A 216 -21.58 5.22 15.51
CA ASP A 216 -21.72 5.93 16.79
C ASP A 216 -21.34 5.07 18.00
N ARG A 217 -21.55 3.75 17.96
CA ARG A 217 -21.17 2.84 19.05
C ARG A 217 -19.66 2.88 19.37
N GLN A 218 -18.84 3.28 18.41
CA GLN A 218 -17.39 3.34 18.54
C GLN A 218 -16.88 4.56 19.33
N LYS A 219 -17.74 5.57 19.59
CA LYS A 219 -17.36 6.80 20.34
C LYS A 219 -17.08 6.57 21.83
N ASN A 220 -17.52 5.46 22.42
CA ASN A 220 -17.53 5.29 23.87
C ASN A 220 -16.28 4.63 24.48
N LYS A 221 -15.21 4.39 23.72
CA LYS A 221 -13.96 3.80 24.26
C LYS A 221 -12.71 4.42 23.63
N THR A 222 -12.19 5.50 24.22
CA THR A 222 -10.77 5.81 24.52
C THR A 222 -10.43 7.31 24.42
N ARG A 223 -9.57 7.76 25.34
CA ARG A 223 -9.23 9.16 25.68
C ARG A 223 -8.16 9.82 24.76
N LYS A 224 -8.01 9.35 23.50
CA LYS A 224 -7.14 9.99 22.50
C LYS A 224 -7.87 9.99 21.15
N THR A 225 -8.42 11.14 20.78
CA THR A 225 -8.98 11.36 19.45
C THR A 225 -7.85 11.32 18.43
N ASN A 226 -7.84 10.29 17.57
CA ASN A 226 -6.94 10.26 16.43
C ASN A 226 -7.45 11.28 15.42
N THR A 227 -6.62 12.26 15.03
CA THR A 227 -6.96 13.34 14.10
C THR A 227 -7.58 12.84 12.79
N TYR A 228 -7.21 11.62 12.36
CA TYR A 228 -7.66 11.01 11.09
C TYR A 228 -8.72 9.93 11.27
N GLU A 229 -9.30 9.78 12.46
CA GLU A 229 -10.31 8.76 12.74
C GLU A 229 -11.53 8.88 11.81
N TRP A 230 -11.88 10.09 11.43
CA TRP A 230 -13.01 10.35 10.55
C TRP A 230 -12.79 9.81 9.12
N ILE A 231 -11.56 9.91 8.58
CA ILE A 231 -11.20 9.32 7.28
C ILE A 231 -11.30 7.80 7.36
N HIS A 232 -10.82 7.20 8.45
CA HIS A 232 -10.93 5.75 8.66
C HIS A 232 -12.38 5.29 8.74
N LYS A 233 -13.25 6.08 9.39
CA LYS A 233 -14.70 5.84 9.43
C LYS A 233 -15.31 5.96 8.04
N ALA A 234 -14.89 6.95 7.25
CA ALA A 234 -15.35 7.10 5.87
C ALA A 234 -14.96 5.88 5.01
N TYR A 235 -13.73 5.37 5.14
CA TYR A 235 -13.32 4.12 4.49
C TYR A 235 -14.19 2.93 4.90
N ALA A 236 -14.39 2.72 6.20
CA ALA A 236 -15.18 1.60 6.71
C ALA A 236 -16.60 1.61 6.16
N LYS A 237 -17.24 2.79 6.15
CA LYS A 237 -18.57 3.00 5.58
C LYS A 237 -18.60 2.76 4.07
N ALA A 238 -17.64 3.31 3.33
CA ALA A 238 -17.55 3.14 1.89
C ALA A 238 -17.38 1.67 1.49
N PHE A 239 -16.50 0.94 2.18
CA PHE A 239 -16.34 -0.49 1.96
C PHE A 239 -17.59 -1.29 2.31
N TRP A 240 -18.27 -0.93 3.41
CA TRP A 240 -19.50 -1.60 3.79
C TRP A 240 -20.63 -1.39 2.77
N ARG A 241 -20.71 -0.20 2.16
CA ARG A 241 -21.61 0.07 1.03
C ARG A 241 -21.20 -0.69 -0.22
N MET A 242 -19.91 -0.74 -0.53
CA MET A 242 -19.38 -1.47 -1.68
C MET A 242 -19.68 -2.97 -1.59
N ASP A 243 -19.47 -3.58 -0.43
CA ASP A 243 -19.80 -4.99 -0.17
C ASP A 243 -21.30 -5.27 -0.39
N ARG A 244 -22.16 -4.36 0.07
CA ARG A 244 -23.61 -4.45 -0.16
C ARG A 244 -23.97 -4.40 -1.65
N LEU A 245 -23.31 -3.53 -2.42
CA LEU A 245 -23.52 -3.40 -3.86
C LEU A 245 -23.09 -4.67 -4.61
N LEU A 246 -21.95 -5.25 -4.23
CA LEU A 246 -21.46 -6.50 -4.82
C LEU A 246 -22.38 -7.69 -4.50
N GLN A 247 -22.91 -7.77 -3.28
CA GLN A 247 -23.81 -8.86 -2.85
C GLN A 247 -25.17 -8.82 -3.55
N LEU A 248 -25.80 -7.64 -3.58
CA LEU A 248 -27.15 -7.52 -4.11
C LEU A 248 -27.16 -7.35 -5.64
N GLY A 249 -26.14 -6.71 -6.20
CA GLY A 249 -26.06 -6.37 -7.62
C GLY A 249 -27.02 -5.24 -7.99
N ARG A 250 -26.54 -4.24 -8.74
CA ARG A 250 -27.38 -3.13 -9.23
C ARG A 250 -28.18 -3.48 -10.48
N ASN A 251 -27.67 -4.45 -11.25
CA ASN A 251 -28.21 -4.95 -12.51
C ASN A 251 -27.98 -6.46 -12.53
N GLU A 252 -28.82 -7.27 -11.85
CA GLU A 252 -28.63 -8.72 -11.71
C GLU A 252 -28.35 -9.43 -13.06
N VAL A 253 -27.08 -9.59 -13.38
CA VAL A 253 -26.54 -10.60 -14.28
C VAL A 253 -25.70 -11.51 -13.41
N SER A 254 -26.00 -12.81 -13.45
CA SER A 254 -25.40 -13.89 -12.62
C SER A 254 -23.90 -13.71 -12.33
N ARG A 255 -23.14 -13.18 -13.30
CA ARG A 255 -21.67 -12.99 -13.27
C ARG A 255 -21.13 -12.17 -12.10
N VAL A 256 -21.84 -11.16 -11.58
CA VAL A 256 -21.33 -10.35 -10.43
C VAL A 256 -21.22 -11.21 -9.17
N ARG A 257 -22.21 -12.08 -8.92
CA ARG A 257 -22.27 -12.94 -7.71
C ARG A 257 -21.22 -14.06 -7.69
N TRP A 258 -20.67 -14.41 -8.85
CA TRP A 258 -19.68 -15.48 -8.99
C TRP A 258 -18.25 -14.97 -9.14
N SER A 259 -18.04 -13.65 -9.17
CA SER A 259 -16.72 -13.01 -9.16
C SER A 259 -16.45 -12.34 -7.83
N GLY A 260 -15.18 -12.23 -7.44
CA GLY A 260 -14.76 -11.51 -6.25
C GLY A 260 -13.55 -10.64 -6.51
N CYS A 261 -13.18 -9.81 -5.53
CA CYS A 261 -11.92 -9.08 -5.57
C CYS A 261 -11.41 -8.72 -4.17
N SER A 262 -10.10 -8.53 -4.08
CA SER A 262 -9.46 -7.79 -2.99
C SER A 262 -9.10 -6.40 -3.48
N ALA A 263 -9.08 -5.39 -2.61
CA ALA A 263 -8.73 -4.04 -2.99
C ALA A 263 -7.87 -3.36 -1.92
N VAL A 264 -6.78 -2.73 -2.36
CA VAL A 264 -6.02 -1.77 -1.55
C VAL A 264 -6.20 -0.40 -2.17
N THR A 265 -6.54 0.58 -1.34
CA THR A 265 -6.76 1.96 -1.77
C THR A 265 -5.93 2.92 -0.94
N CYS A 266 -5.55 4.02 -1.56
CA CYS A 266 -4.67 5.02 -0.99
C CYS A 266 -5.23 6.42 -1.25
N LEU A 267 -5.52 7.19 -0.20
CA LEU A 267 -5.80 8.62 -0.30
C LEU A 267 -4.53 9.38 0.09
N MET A 268 -3.98 10.13 -0.86
CA MET A 268 -2.86 11.03 -0.65
C MET A 268 -3.40 12.45 -0.42
N GLU A 269 -3.02 13.09 0.67
CA GLU A 269 -3.29 14.50 0.95
C GLU A 269 -1.97 15.26 1.10
N ARG A 270 -1.91 16.49 0.59
CA ARG A 270 -0.78 17.39 0.85
C ARG A 270 -0.89 17.93 2.28
N LEU A 271 0.20 17.90 3.04
CA LEU A 271 0.23 18.62 4.31
C LEU A 271 0.44 20.12 4.04
N PRO A 272 -0.28 21.02 4.74
CA PRO A 272 -0.04 22.45 4.62
C PRO A 272 1.41 22.76 4.99
N SER A 273 2.10 23.52 4.15
CA SER A 273 3.42 24.07 4.49
C SER A 273 3.20 25.17 5.53
N GLU A 274 3.67 24.97 6.76
CA GLU A 274 3.58 25.97 7.83
C GLU A 274 4.14 27.32 7.36
N ASN A 275 3.29 28.33 7.24
CA ASN A 275 3.68 29.71 7.45
C ASN A 275 3.49 29.99 8.95
N MET A 276 4.54 30.51 9.59
CA MET A 276 4.66 30.73 11.03
C MET A 276 3.39 31.30 11.69
N ASP A 277 2.82 30.58 12.67
CA ASP A 277 2.54 31.10 14.02
C ASP A 277 2.21 29.94 14.99
N ASP A 278 3.08 29.77 15.97
CA ASP A 278 2.86 29.25 17.33
C ASP A 278 2.10 27.93 17.63
N THR A 279 2.92 26.96 18.11
CA THR A 279 2.78 26.24 19.40
C THR A 279 2.40 24.73 19.37
N GLU A 280 3.42 23.92 19.71
CA GLU A 280 3.42 22.57 20.34
C GLU A 280 3.34 21.27 19.51
N GLU A 281 3.07 21.25 18.20
CA GLU A 281 2.87 19.95 17.50
C GLU A 281 4.14 19.24 16.99
N ARG A 282 5.31 19.92 16.91
CA ARG A 282 6.55 19.29 16.41
C ARG A 282 7.32 18.43 17.42
N LYS A 283 6.99 18.48 18.72
CA LYS A 283 7.83 17.84 19.77
C LYS A 283 7.77 16.31 19.80
N HIS A 284 6.92 15.66 19.00
CA HIS A 284 6.75 14.20 19.06
C HIS A 284 7.30 13.41 17.86
N LEU A 285 7.70 14.07 16.76
CA LEU A 285 8.30 13.43 15.58
C LEU A 285 9.80 13.70 15.43
N GLU A 286 10.35 14.74 16.06
CA GLU A 286 11.75 15.16 15.82
C GLU A 286 12.81 14.44 16.67
N ASN A 287 12.45 13.55 17.60
CA ASN A 287 13.43 12.92 18.50
C ASN A 287 14.19 11.70 17.93
N SER A 288 14.22 11.47 16.60
CA SER A 288 15.01 10.34 16.05
C SER A 288 15.74 10.57 14.72
N MET A 289 15.72 11.74 14.09
CA MET A 289 16.45 11.94 12.83
C MET A 289 17.27 13.23 12.83
N GLN A 290 18.45 13.16 13.45
CA GLN A 290 19.56 14.03 13.07
C GLN A 290 20.44 13.29 12.07
N SER A 291 20.06 13.38 10.79
CA SER A 291 21.02 13.33 9.70
C SER A 291 20.80 14.58 8.85
N SER A 292 21.77 15.47 8.92
CA SER A 292 21.91 16.68 8.11
C SER A 292 21.76 16.35 6.62
N LEU A 293 20.66 16.78 6.01
CA LEU A 293 20.54 16.85 4.56
C LEU A 293 20.16 18.28 4.16
N THR A 294 20.99 18.85 3.29
CA THR A 294 20.78 20.08 2.53
C THR A 294 19.42 20.05 1.85
N ARG A 295 18.43 20.72 2.45
CA ARG A 295 17.11 20.98 1.88
C ARG A 295 17.24 21.97 0.73
N THR A 296 17.23 21.47 -0.50
CA THR A 296 17.03 22.32 -1.69
C THR A 296 15.92 21.72 -2.55
N THR A 297 14.97 22.59 -2.94
CA THR A 297 13.58 22.36 -3.39
C THR A 297 12.63 22.06 -2.23
N GLU A 298 11.52 22.79 -2.16
CA GLU A 298 10.48 22.66 -1.13
C GLU A 298 9.90 21.24 -1.18
N ASP A 299 10.46 20.33 -0.37
CA ASP A 299 9.95 18.97 -0.28
C ASP A 299 8.60 19.03 0.44
N VAL A 300 7.52 18.98 -0.35
CA VAL A 300 6.16 19.10 0.13
C VAL A 300 5.75 17.77 0.75
N ALA A 301 5.76 17.72 2.08
CA ALA A 301 5.27 16.56 2.81
C ALA A 301 3.80 16.27 2.44
N GLY A 302 3.49 14.99 2.28
CA GLY A 302 2.13 14.51 2.09
C GLY A 302 1.84 13.35 3.02
N LEU A 303 0.55 13.17 3.31
CA LEU A 303 0.01 12.13 4.15
C LEU A 303 -0.70 11.09 3.28
N LEU A 304 -0.32 9.82 3.46
CA LEU A 304 -0.91 8.71 2.72
C LEU A 304 -1.77 7.85 3.65
N HIS A 305 -3.08 7.87 3.44
CA HIS A 305 -4.02 6.98 4.10
C HIS A 305 -4.17 5.72 3.26
N ILE A 306 -3.90 4.55 3.85
CA ILE A 306 -3.99 3.26 3.16
C ILE A 306 -5.09 2.43 3.81
N ALA A 307 -6.00 1.89 2.99
CA ALA A 307 -7.05 0.99 3.43
C ALA A 307 -7.08 -0.25 2.54
N ASN A 308 -7.16 -1.43 3.14
CA ASN A 308 -7.16 -2.72 2.45
C ASN A 308 -8.41 -3.51 2.84
N ILE A 309 -9.02 -4.18 1.86
CA ILE A 309 -10.11 -5.12 2.02
C ILE A 309 -9.84 -6.37 1.16
N GLY A 310 -9.97 -7.55 1.75
CA GLY A 310 -9.76 -8.83 1.06
C GLY A 310 -11.01 -9.70 1.07
N THR A 311 -11.10 -10.65 0.13
CA THR A 311 -12.15 -11.67 0.11
C THR A 311 -11.94 -12.64 1.26
N TYR A 312 -12.66 -12.47 2.36
CA TYR A 312 -13.26 -13.49 3.26
C TYR A 312 -13.83 -12.73 4.48
N THR A 313 -15.15 -12.80 4.70
CA THR A 313 -15.85 -12.54 5.98
C THR A 313 -15.23 -11.53 6.93
N SER A 314 -15.82 -10.33 7.03
CA SER A 314 -15.61 -9.28 8.03
C SER A 314 -14.83 -9.70 9.29
N HIS A 315 -13.51 -9.82 9.17
CA HIS A 315 -12.60 -9.99 10.31
C HIS A 315 -11.72 -8.76 10.32
N TRP A 316 -11.79 -8.04 11.44
CA TRP A 316 -10.92 -6.92 11.74
C TRP A 316 -9.47 -7.41 11.77
N ILE A 317 -8.74 -7.26 10.67
CA ILE A 317 -7.27 -7.28 10.72
C ILE A 317 -6.85 -5.88 11.15
N HIS A 318 -6.63 -5.72 12.46
CA HIS A 318 -6.02 -4.54 13.03
C HIS A 318 -4.55 -4.47 12.58
N PHE A 319 -4.26 -3.85 11.44
CA PHE A 319 -2.90 -3.35 11.21
C PHE A 319 -2.70 -2.10 12.06
N ARG A 320 -2.02 -2.27 13.20
CA ARG A 320 -1.43 -1.16 13.93
C ARG A 320 -0.11 -0.80 13.23
N LEU A 321 -0.20 -0.12 12.08
CA LEU A 321 0.97 0.43 11.42
C LEU A 321 1.45 1.63 12.24
N LYS A 322 2.58 1.46 12.93
CA LYS A 322 3.42 2.57 13.38
C LYS A 322 3.91 3.26 12.11
N PHE A 323 3.53 4.51 11.92
CA PHE A 323 4.21 5.41 11.00
C PHE A 323 5.66 5.56 11.50
N ILE A 324 6.63 5.41 10.59
CA ILE A 324 8.02 5.80 10.80
C ILE A 324 8.11 7.30 10.56
#